data_AF-A0A060BSI4-F1
#
_entry.id   AF-A0A060BSI4-F1
#
_cell.length_a   1.000
_cell.length_b   1.000
_cell.length_c   1.000
_cell.angle_alpha   90.00
_cell.angle_beta   90.00
_cell.angle_gamma   90.00
#
_symmetry.space_group_name_H-M   'P 1'
#
loop_
_entity.id
_entity.type
_entity.pdbx_description
1 polymer ?
#
loop_
_entity_poly.entity_id
_entity_poly.type
_entity_poly.pdbx_seq_one_letter_code
_entity_poly.pdbx_strand_id
1 'polypeptide(L)'
;MRRLDEALAGVSETAPTFVEGTGFLDGTDEDIERAVEAARAADVAVVTVGDIAGLFGGGTSGEGCDVVDLSLPGRQGELVDAVLDTGTPTVLVLVTGRPYALGRYADRCAAIVQAFMPGVEGADAIAGVLSGRVN
;
A
#
# COMPACT_ATOMS: atom_id res chain seq x y z
N MET A 1 -12.71 -12.60 5.40
CA MET A 1 -11.24 -12.38 5.31
C MET A 1 -10.97 -11.08 6.03
N ARG A 2 -9.99 -11.06 6.95
CA ARG A 2 -9.68 -9.88 7.77
C ARG A 2 -8.97 -8.82 6.93
N ARG A 3 -9.28 -7.54 7.12
CA ARG A 3 -8.57 -6.43 6.46
C ARG A 3 -7.29 -6.07 7.23
N LEU A 4 -6.34 -5.40 6.56
CA LEU A 4 -5.06 -5.05 7.19
C LEU A 4 -5.21 -4.05 8.36
N ASP A 5 -6.11 -3.09 8.24
CA ASP A 5 -6.44 -2.14 9.32
C ASP A 5 -6.98 -2.88 10.56
N GLU A 6 -7.85 -3.88 10.35
CA GLU A 6 -8.36 -4.74 11.42
C GLU A 6 -7.26 -5.62 12.05
N ALA A 7 -6.30 -6.09 11.26
CA ALA A 7 -5.14 -6.87 11.74
C ALA A 7 -4.19 -5.99 12.57
N LEU A 8 -3.88 -4.79 12.08
CA LEU A 8 -3.05 -3.80 12.76
C LEU A 8 -3.67 -3.33 14.08
N ALA A 9 -4.99 -3.16 14.13
CA ALA A 9 -5.70 -2.84 15.38
C ALA A 9 -5.48 -3.91 16.47
N GLY A 10 -5.22 -5.16 16.10
CA GLY A 10 -4.95 -6.25 17.04
C GLY A 10 -3.51 -6.32 17.56
N VAL A 11 -2.59 -5.54 16.98
CA VAL A 11 -1.15 -5.56 17.33
C VAL A 11 -0.61 -4.16 17.69
N SER A 12 -1.46 -3.13 17.69
CA SER A 12 -1.12 -1.75 18.03
C SER A 12 -1.80 -1.32 19.32
N GLU A 13 -1.14 -0.45 20.10
CA GLU A 13 -1.74 0.16 21.30
C GLU A 13 -2.86 1.15 20.94
N THR A 14 -2.76 1.79 19.77
CA THR A 14 -3.78 2.71 19.24
C THR A 14 -4.39 2.13 17.97
N ALA A 15 -5.72 2.17 17.87
CA ALA A 15 -6.41 1.70 16.68
C ALA A 15 -6.02 2.55 15.44
N PRO A 16 -5.66 1.93 14.30
CA PRO A 16 -5.33 2.67 13.10
C PRO A 16 -6.57 3.38 12.55
N THR A 17 -6.36 4.55 11.97
CA THR A 17 -7.39 5.20 11.14
C THR A 17 -7.21 4.74 9.70
N PHE A 18 -8.26 4.14 9.13
CA PHE A 18 -8.27 3.73 7.73
C PHE A 18 -8.89 4.83 6.85
N VAL A 19 -8.19 5.19 5.77
CA VAL A 19 -8.70 6.06 4.71
C VAL A 19 -8.37 5.41 3.38
N GLU A 20 -9.37 5.31 2.50
CA GLU A 20 -9.16 4.92 1.12
C GLU A 20 -8.51 6.08 0.37
N GLY A 21 -7.31 5.85 -0.19
CA GLY A 21 -6.52 6.90 -0.86
C GLY A 21 -6.69 6.93 -2.38
N THR A 22 -6.73 5.77 -3.04
CA THR A 22 -7.03 5.62 -4.47
C THR A 22 -7.42 4.17 -4.74
N GLY A 23 -8.17 3.91 -5.79
CA GLY A 23 -8.38 2.56 -6.30
C GLY A 23 -7.18 2.05 -7.12
N PHE A 24 -7.28 0.81 -7.62
CA PHE A 24 -6.17 0.18 -8.37
C PHE A 24 -5.88 0.87 -9.70
N LEU A 25 -6.92 1.40 -10.36
CA LEU A 25 -6.84 2.05 -11.68
C LEU A 25 -7.60 3.39 -11.73
N ASP A 26 -8.39 3.68 -10.71
CA ASP A 26 -9.22 4.86 -10.55
C ASP A 26 -8.91 5.58 -9.22
N GLY A 27 -9.46 6.76 -9.04
CA GLY A 27 -9.26 7.61 -7.87
C GLY A 27 -9.30 9.09 -8.23
N THR A 28 -9.75 9.92 -7.30
CA THR A 28 -9.87 11.37 -7.50
C THR A 28 -8.82 12.14 -6.70
N ASP A 29 -8.68 13.43 -7.00
CA ASP A 29 -7.78 14.31 -6.23
C ASP A 29 -8.23 14.38 -4.77
N GLU A 30 -9.55 14.40 -4.54
CA GLU A 30 -10.14 14.40 -3.20
C GLU A 30 -9.82 13.12 -2.41
N ASP A 31 -9.69 11.97 -3.07
CA ASP A 31 -9.27 10.73 -2.39
C ASP A 31 -7.83 10.84 -1.86
N ILE A 32 -6.92 11.36 -2.69
CA ILE A 32 -5.52 11.58 -2.32
C ILE A 32 -5.42 12.66 -1.24
N GLU A 33 -6.16 13.77 -1.35
CA GLU A 33 -6.20 14.82 -0.34
C GLU A 33 -6.65 14.29 1.03
N ARG A 34 -7.68 13.43 1.07
CA ARG A 34 -8.10 12.78 2.33
C ARG A 34 -7.00 11.92 2.95
N ALA A 35 -6.25 11.18 2.12
CA ALA A 35 -5.13 10.38 2.60
C ALA A 35 -3.97 11.25 3.12
N VAL A 36 -3.69 12.38 2.46
CA VAL A 36 -2.70 13.37 2.89
C VAL A 36 -3.05 13.95 4.26
N GLU A 37 -4.30 14.37 4.47
CA GLU A 37 -4.75 14.92 5.75
C GLU A 37 -4.70 13.87 6.87
N ALA A 38 -5.05 12.61 6.58
CA ALA A 38 -4.91 11.53 7.54
C ALA A 38 -3.44 11.24 7.90
N ALA A 39 -2.53 11.28 6.91
CA ALA A 39 -1.11 11.08 7.14
C ALA A 39 -0.50 12.20 8.01
N ARG A 40 -0.90 13.46 7.79
CA ARG A 40 -0.45 14.60 8.62
C ARG A 40 -0.86 14.50 10.08
N ALA A 41 -1.98 13.82 10.36
CA ALA A 41 -2.50 13.61 11.70
C ALA A 41 -1.93 12.36 12.41
N ALA A 42 -1.12 11.55 11.70
CA ALA A 42 -0.59 10.29 12.21
C ALA A 42 0.89 10.38 12.55
N ASP A 43 1.34 9.59 13.53
CA ASP A 43 2.77 9.45 13.85
C ASP A 43 3.52 8.64 12.77
N VAL A 44 2.82 7.70 12.13
CA VAL A 44 3.33 6.84 11.04
C VAL A 44 2.21 6.59 10.04
N ALA A 45 2.51 6.72 8.75
CA ALA A 45 1.59 6.37 7.66
C ALA A 45 1.97 4.99 7.08
N VAL A 46 1.02 4.04 7.07
CA VAL A 46 1.17 2.76 6.36
C VAL A 46 0.41 2.85 5.04
N VAL A 47 1.14 3.01 3.94
CA VAL A 47 0.57 3.16 2.60
C VAL A 47 0.63 1.83 1.88
N THR A 48 -0.53 1.24 1.58
CA THR A 48 -0.61 -0.07 0.91
C THR A 48 -0.96 0.13 -0.56
N VAL A 49 -0.10 -0.38 -1.45
CA VAL A 49 -0.25 -0.26 -2.91
C VAL A 49 0.02 -1.60 -3.59
N GLY A 50 -0.42 -1.76 -4.82
CA GLY A 50 -0.02 -2.85 -5.69
C GLY A 50 -1.10 -3.24 -6.69
N ASP A 51 -1.35 -4.55 -6.78
CA ASP A 51 -2.10 -5.15 -7.87
C ASP A 51 -3.44 -5.73 -7.47
N ILE A 52 -4.36 -5.74 -8.44
CA ILE A 52 -5.49 -6.64 -8.47
C ILE A 52 -5.20 -7.79 -9.44
N ALA A 53 -5.24 -9.02 -8.92
CA ALA A 53 -5.02 -10.22 -9.72
C ALA A 53 -6.22 -10.48 -10.64
N GLY A 54 -5.97 -10.79 -11.91
CA GLY A 54 -7.01 -11.07 -12.90
C GLY A 54 -6.48 -11.89 -14.08
N LEU A 55 -7.39 -12.18 -15.02
CA LEU A 55 -7.07 -12.88 -16.27
C LEU A 55 -7.55 -12.05 -17.46
N PHE A 56 -6.82 -12.10 -18.56
CA PHE A 56 -7.17 -11.53 -19.86
C PHE A 56 -7.59 -10.05 -19.79
N GLY A 57 -6.78 -9.24 -19.13
CA GLY A 57 -7.00 -7.79 -18.95
C GLY A 57 -7.97 -7.41 -17.83
N GLY A 58 -8.51 -8.39 -17.08
CA GLY A 58 -9.41 -8.15 -15.95
C GLY A 58 -8.71 -7.74 -14.65
N GLY A 59 -7.38 -7.62 -14.64
CA GLY A 59 -6.60 -7.16 -13.49
C GLY A 59 -5.38 -6.37 -13.91
N THR A 60 -4.62 -5.85 -12.94
CA THR A 60 -3.34 -5.19 -13.22
C THR A 60 -2.19 -6.19 -13.30
N SER A 61 -2.37 -7.40 -12.78
CA SER A 61 -1.43 -8.52 -12.88
C SER A 61 -2.13 -9.86 -13.08
N GLY A 62 -1.47 -10.80 -13.73
CA GLY A 62 -1.97 -12.15 -14.02
C GLY A 62 -1.87 -12.52 -15.50
N GLU A 63 -2.46 -13.64 -15.88
CA GLU A 63 -2.41 -14.13 -17.26
C GLU A 63 -3.04 -13.11 -18.22
N GLY A 64 -2.33 -12.76 -19.30
CA GLY A 64 -2.81 -11.78 -20.28
C GLY A 64 -2.98 -10.36 -19.74
N CYS A 65 -2.33 -10.03 -18.63
CA CYS A 65 -2.31 -8.68 -18.04
C CYS A 65 -0.89 -8.09 -18.09
N ASP A 66 -0.32 -7.98 -19.29
CA ASP A 66 1.03 -7.46 -19.50
C ASP A 66 1.12 -5.94 -19.32
N VAL A 67 2.29 -5.44 -18.92
CA VAL A 67 2.57 -4.00 -18.78
C VAL A 67 3.85 -3.63 -19.53
N VAL A 68 3.90 -2.40 -20.03
CA VAL A 68 5.05 -1.86 -20.80
C VAL A 68 6.10 -1.19 -19.91
N ASP A 69 5.75 -0.89 -18.67
CA ASP A 69 6.64 -0.34 -17.66
C ASP A 69 6.29 -0.87 -16.26
N LEU A 70 7.19 -0.64 -15.31
CA LEU A 70 7.07 -1.12 -13.93
C LEU A 70 6.74 0.03 -12.96
N SER A 71 5.96 1.04 -13.39
CA SER A 71 5.37 2.03 -12.49
C SER A 71 4.13 1.47 -11.79
N LEU A 72 3.83 1.95 -10.58
CA LEU A 72 2.64 1.51 -9.84
C LEU A 72 1.37 1.84 -10.66
N PRO A 73 0.38 0.93 -10.73
CA PRO A 73 -0.77 1.12 -11.60
C PRO A 73 -1.72 2.22 -11.09
N GLY A 74 -2.44 2.83 -12.03
CA GLY A 74 -3.38 3.91 -11.74
C GLY A 74 -2.68 5.12 -11.12
N ARG A 75 -3.30 5.69 -10.09
CA ARG A 75 -2.81 6.88 -9.38
C ARG A 75 -2.04 6.54 -8.10
N GLN A 76 -1.70 5.28 -7.88
CA GLN A 76 -1.02 4.84 -6.67
C GLN A 76 0.36 5.50 -6.48
N GLY A 77 1.07 5.79 -7.57
CA GLY A 77 2.31 6.57 -7.49
C GLY A 77 2.11 8.01 -7.02
N GLU A 78 1.01 8.66 -7.42
CA GLU A 78 0.66 10.01 -6.98
C GLU A 78 0.28 10.03 -5.50
N LEU A 79 -0.49 9.03 -5.05
CA LEU A 79 -0.80 8.83 -3.63
C LEU A 79 0.47 8.70 -2.79
N VAL A 80 1.43 7.86 -3.22
CA VAL A 80 2.69 7.65 -2.49
C VAL A 80 3.50 8.94 -2.41
N ASP A 81 3.65 9.67 -3.52
CA ASP A 81 4.38 10.94 -3.51
C ASP A 81 3.70 11.97 -2.58
N ALA A 82 2.38 12.11 -2.67
CA ALA A 82 1.63 13.08 -1.87
C ALA A 82 1.73 12.79 -0.37
N VAL A 83 1.65 11.52 0.03
CA VAL A 83 1.82 11.13 1.44
C VAL A 83 3.26 11.35 1.89
N LEU A 84 4.28 11.02 1.08
CA LEU A 84 5.68 11.28 1.42
C LEU A 84 5.97 12.78 1.58
N ASP A 85 5.33 13.63 0.77
CA ASP A 85 5.49 15.09 0.83
C ASP A 85 4.90 15.72 2.11
N THR A 86 4.12 14.98 2.88
CA THR A 86 3.67 15.43 4.22
C THR A 86 4.81 15.48 5.24
N GLY A 87 5.90 14.73 5.01
CA GLY A 87 6.97 14.52 5.98
C GLY A 87 6.65 13.50 7.07
N THR A 88 5.45 12.90 7.09
CA THR A 88 5.11 11.82 8.02
C THR A 88 5.95 10.57 7.71
N PRO A 89 6.57 9.91 8.73
CA PRO A 89 7.25 8.64 8.54
C PRO A 89 6.35 7.62 7.83
N THR A 90 6.73 7.24 6.61
CA THR A 90 5.87 6.44 5.73
C THR A 90 6.45 5.05 5.52
N VAL A 91 5.67 4.02 5.83
CA VAL A 91 5.94 2.62 5.51
C VAL A 91 5.14 2.24 4.27
N LEU A 92 5.84 1.93 3.17
CA LEU A 92 5.22 1.49 1.93
C LEU A 92 5.07 -0.04 1.92
N VAL A 93 3.85 -0.53 1.83
CA VAL A 93 3.54 -1.98 1.76
C VAL A 93 3.07 -2.32 0.35
N LEU A 94 3.76 -3.27 -0.30
CA LEU A 94 3.45 -3.72 -1.66
C LEU A 94 2.74 -5.07 -1.63
N VAL A 95 1.51 -5.10 -2.14
CA VAL A 95 0.74 -6.32 -2.40
C VAL A 95 0.66 -6.50 -3.90
N THR A 96 1.66 -7.16 -4.49
CA THR A 96 1.92 -7.11 -5.94
C THR A 96 2.07 -8.50 -6.57
N GLY A 97 1.69 -8.64 -7.84
CA GLY A 97 1.91 -9.86 -8.62
C GLY A 97 3.26 -9.85 -9.36
N ARG A 98 3.94 -8.70 -9.38
CA ARG A 98 5.23 -8.48 -10.05
C ARG A 98 6.08 -7.42 -9.32
N PRO A 99 7.38 -7.31 -9.62
CA PRO A 99 8.20 -6.20 -9.16
C PRO A 99 7.75 -4.85 -9.75
N TYR A 100 7.91 -3.78 -8.96
CA TYR A 100 7.72 -2.39 -9.39
C TYR A 100 9.02 -1.58 -9.20
N ALA A 101 9.22 -0.53 -10.01
CA ALA A 101 10.37 0.35 -9.97
C ALA A 101 10.23 1.40 -8.85
N LEU A 102 10.70 1.05 -7.65
CA LEU A 102 10.52 1.85 -6.43
C LEU A 102 11.66 2.82 -6.13
N GLY A 103 12.65 2.94 -7.02
CA GLY A 103 13.89 3.69 -6.75
C GLY A 103 13.65 5.13 -6.28
N ARG A 104 12.59 5.79 -6.77
CA ARG A 104 12.25 7.17 -6.36
C ARG A 104 11.70 7.30 -4.93
N TYR A 105 11.27 6.19 -4.31
CA TYR A 105 10.71 6.16 -2.95
C TYR A 105 11.71 5.63 -1.92
N ALA A 106 12.73 4.87 -2.35
CA ALA A 106 13.61 4.11 -1.46
C ALA A 106 14.24 4.95 -0.35
N ASP A 107 14.72 6.16 -0.68
CA ASP A 107 15.35 7.07 0.28
C ASP A 107 14.37 8.00 1.01
N ARG A 108 13.08 7.98 0.62
CA ARG A 108 12.02 8.83 1.20
C ARG A 108 11.13 8.06 2.18
N CYS A 109 10.94 6.76 1.96
CA CYS A 109 10.20 5.91 2.87
C CYS A 109 11.00 5.60 4.14
N ALA A 110 10.32 5.50 5.28
CA ALA A 110 10.90 4.97 6.51
C ALA A 110 11.17 3.47 6.39
N ALA A 111 10.31 2.74 5.67
CA ALA A 111 10.51 1.34 5.31
C ALA A 111 9.70 0.98 4.05
N ILE A 112 10.13 -0.09 3.37
CA ILE A 112 9.40 -0.70 2.26
C ILE A 112 9.25 -2.20 2.55
N VAL A 113 8.01 -2.71 2.51
CA VAL A 113 7.69 -4.12 2.75
C VAL A 113 7.04 -4.71 1.49
N GLN A 114 7.66 -5.75 0.91
CA GLN A 114 7.09 -6.49 -0.21
C GLN A 114 6.40 -7.76 0.28
N ALA A 115 5.09 -7.87 0.06
CA ALA A 115 4.27 -9.01 0.48
C ALA A 115 3.83 -9.92 -0.68
N PHE A 116 4.09 -9.52 -1.93
CA PHE A 116 3.55 -10.14 -3.15
C PHE A 116 2.04 -10.40 -3.04
N MET A 117 1.58 -11.60 -3.39
CA MET A 117 0.19 -12.04 -3.22
C MET A 117 0.13 -12.97 -1.99
N PRO A 118 -0.18 -12.47 -0.79
CA PRO A 118 0.10 -13.16 0.47
C PRO A 118 -0.98 -14.18 0.88
N GLY A 119 -1.99 -14.40 0.05
CA GLY A 119 -3.08 -15.33 0.34
C GLY A 119 -4.05 -14.84 1.42
N VAL A 120 -4.91 -15.74 1.89
CA VAL A 120 -6.06 -15.39 2.76
C VAL A 120 -5.68 -14.94 4.17
N GLU A 121 -4.51 -15.37 4.66
CA GLU A 121 -3.94 -14.97 5.96
C GLU A 121 -2.98 -13.78 5.84
N GLY A 122 -2.92 -13.16 4.66
CA GLY A 122 -1.92 -12.14 4.34
C GLY A 122 -1.98 -10.91 5.25
N ALA A 123 -3.17 -10.49 5.67
CA ALA A 123 -3.34 -9.36 6.58
C ALA A 123 -2.65 -9.60 7.94
N ASP A 124 -2.86 -10.77 8.54
CA ASP A 124 -2.27 -11.13 9.83
C ASP A 124 -0.75 -11.38 9.72
N ALA A 125 -0.29 -11.89 8.57
CA ALA A 125 1.13 -12.04 8.27
C ALA A 125 1.83 -10.68 8.15
N ILE A 126 1.29 -9.76 7.34
CA ILE A 126 1.83 -8.40 7.17
C ILE A 126 1.84 -7.67 8.52
N ALA A 127 0.74 -7.70 9.27
CA ALA A 127 0.67 -7.08 10.60
C ALA A 127 1.70 -7.69 11.58
N GLY A 128 1.96 -9.00 11.49
CA GLY A 128 3.01 -9.68 12.28
C GLY A 128 4.41 -9.16 12.00
N VAL A 129 4.74 -8.91 10.73
CA VAL A 129 6.02 -8.31 10.32
C VAL A 129 6.12 -6.85 10.76
N LEU A 130 5.08 -6.04 10.47
CA LEU A 130 5.07 -4.61 10.78
C LEU A 130 5.16 -4.32 12.29
N SER A 131 4.58 -5.18 13.13
CA SER A 131 4.65 -5.07 14.59
C SER A 131 5.93 -5.65 15.20
N GLY A 132 6.76 -6.33 14.41
CA GLY A 132 7.93 -7.06 14.92
C GLY A 132 7.57 -8.34 15.72
N ARG A 133 6.31 -8.79 15.69
CA ARG A 133 5.89 -10.06 16.27
C ARG A 133 6.60 -11.25 15.60
N VAL A 134 7.02 -11.11 14.34
CA VAL A 134 7.81 -12.06 13.56
C VAL A 134 8.93 -11.32 12.81
N ASN A 135 10.11 -11.94 12.68
CA ASN A 135 11.26 -11.47 11.89
C ASN A 135 11.68 -12.56 10.90
#